data_AF-A0A060BZJ7-F1
#
_entry.id   AF-A0A060BZJ7-F1
#
_cell.length_a   1.000
_cell.length_b   1.000
_cell.length_c   1.000
_cell.angle_alpha   90.00
_cell.angle_beta   90.00
_cell.angle_gamma   90.00
#
_symmetry.space_group_name_H-M   'P 1'
#
loop_
_entity.id
_entity.type
_entity.pdbx_description
1 polymer ?
#
loop_
_entity_poly.entity_id
_entity_poly.type
_entity_poly.pdbx_seq_one_letter_code
_entity_poly.pdbx_strand_id
1 'polypeptide(L)'
;MATGTAASNLDLYQVNCTFYDALGKNDDAYIIARAVQFFTPGIPQVYYVGALAGSNDVELLERTMVGRDINRHYYTEEEIARECT
;
A
#
# COMPACT_ATOMS: atom_id res chain seq x y z
N MET A 1 8.49 9.03 -9.16
CA MET A 1 7.93 7.75 -9.65
C MET A 1 8.91 6.64 -9.28
N ALA A 2 8.55 5.78 -8.33
CA ALA A 2 9.45 4.86 -7.63
C ALA A 2 9.59 3.48 -8.30
N THR A 3 9.75 3.46 -9.63
CA THR A 3 9.94 2.23 -10.40
C THR A 3 11.10 2.40 -11.38
N GLY A 4 12.07 1.49 -11.30
CA GLY A 4 13.26 1.44 -12.15
C GLY A 4 14.38 2.37 -11.68
N THR A 5 15.54 1.78 -11.38
CA THR A 5 16.87 2.39 -11.10
C THR A 5 17.02 3.49 -10.02
N ALA A 6 15.95 4.09 -9.50
CA ALA A 6 16.01 5.20 -8.54
C ALA A 6 16.05 4.77 -7.04
N ALA A 7 15.79 3.49 -6.75
CA ALA A 7 15.81 2.93 -5.40
C ALA A 7 16.30 1.47 -5.44
N SER A 8 16.86 0.97 -4.34
CA SER A 8 17.29 -0.43 -4.23
C SER A 8 16.08 -1.36 -4.38
N ASN A 9 15.92 -1.90 -5.58
CA ASN A 9 14.82 -2.79 -5.94
C ASN A 9 15.39 -4.17 -6.24
N LEU A 10 15.05 -5.14 -5.39
CA LEU A 10 15.40 -6.54 -5.62
C LEU A 10 14.63 -7.11 -6.83
N ASP A 11 13.40 -6.63 -7.07
CA ASP A 11 12.51 -7.06 -8.15
C ASP A 11 12.21 -5.90 -9.10
N LEU A 12 12.91 -5.85 -10.24
CA LEU A 12 12.79 -4.78 -11.24
C LEU A 12 11.41 -4.72 -11.93
N TYR A 13 10.64 -5.80 -11.84
CA TYR A 13 9.37 -5.99 -12.55
C TYR A 13 8.13 -5.71 -11.69
N GLN A 14 8.31 -5.41 -10.40
CA GLN A 14 7.21 -5.07 -9.51
C GLN A 14 7.03 -3.55 -9.45
N VAL A 15 5.77 -3.11 -9.41
CA VAL A 15 5.43 -1.71 -9.18
C VAL A 15 5.33 -1.49 -7.67
N ASN A 16 6.24 -0.68 -7.12
CA ASN A 16 6.17 -0.28 -5.73
C ASN A 16 5.11 0.82 -5.56
N CYS A 17 3.96 0.44 -5.01
CA CYS A 17 2.84 1.33 -4.74
C CYS A 17 1.93 0.69 -3.67
N THR A 18 1.21 1.49 -2.88
CA THR A 18 0.07 0.96 -2.12
C THR A 18 -1.06 0.60 -3.07
N PHE A 19 -1.87 -0.40 -2.69
CA PHE A 19 -2.98 -0.83 -3.55
C PHE A 19 -4.05 0.26 -3.68
N TYR A 20 -4.24 1.07 -2.63
CA TYR A 20 -5.16 2.19 -2.65
C TYR A 20 -4.71 3.29 -3.62
N ASP A 21 -3.43 3.67 -3.61
CA ASP A 21 -2.87 4.64 -4.55
C ASP A 21 -2.84 4.10 -5.98
N ALA A 22 -2.63 2.80 -6.17
CA ALA A 22 -2.70 2.16 -7.50
C ALA A 22 -4.10 2.24 -8.13
N LEU A 23 -5.16 2.32 -7.32
CA LEU A 23 -6.53 2.57 -7.75
C LEU A 23 -6.87 4.07 -7.83
N GLY A 24 -5.87 4.94 -7.73
CA GLY A 24 -6.05 6.39 -7.82
C GLY A 24 -6.73 7.00 -6.59
N LYS A 25 -6.61 6.37 -5.41
CA LYS A 25 -7.26 6.79 -4.17
C LYS A 25 -8.78 6.91 -4.31
N ASN A 26 -9.36 5.95 -5.02
CA ASN A 26 -10.79 5.88 -5.26
C ASN A 26 -11.41 4.83 -4.32
N ASP A 27 -12.22 5.30 -3.37
CA ASP A 27 -12.87 4.46 -2.36
C ASP A 27 -13.78 3.39 -2.97
N ASP A 28 -14.59 3.76 -3.96
CA ASP A 28 -15.49 2.83 -4.64
C ASP A 28 -14.71 1.71 -5.35
N ALA A 29 -13.65 2.06 -6.07
CA ALA A 29 -12.79 1.08 -6.72
C ALA A 29 -12.09 0.17 -5.70
N TYR A 30 -11.65 0.75 -4.57
CA TYR A 30 -10.96 0.02 -3.51
C TYR A 30 -11.88 -0.99 -2.81
N ILE A 31 -13.10 -0.58 -2.46
CA ILE A 31 -14.06 -1.48 -1.81
C ILE A 31 -14.55 -2.56 -2.76
N ILE A 32 -14.76 -2.24 -4.05
CA ILE A 32 -15.10 -3.23 -5.08
C ILE A 32 -13.98 -4.25 -5.23
N ALA A 33 -12.72 -3.81 -5.27
CA ALA A 33 -11.58 -4.72 -5.37
C ALA A 33 -11.50 -5.67 -4.15
N ARG A 34 -11.76 -5.17 -2.94
CA ARG A 34 -11.85 -6.00 -1.72
C ARG A 34 -13.04 -6.96 -1.74
N ALA A 35 -14.19 -6.52 -2.25
CA ALA A 35 -15.35 -7.39 -2.43
C ALA A 35 -15.02 -8.53 -3.40
N VAL A 36 -14.42 -8.24 -4.55
CA VAL A 36 -13.96 -9.28 -5.48
C VAL A 36 -12.98 -10.25 -4.79
N GLN A 37 -12.02 -9.73 -4.02
CA GLN A 37 -11.07 -10.55 -3.27
C GLN A 37 -11.76 -11.49 -2.27
N PHE A 38 -12.74 -11.00 -1.50
CA PHE A 38 -13.42 -11.77 -0.46
C PHE A 38 -14.43 -12.78 -1.00
N PHE A 39 -15.02 -12.51 -2.17
CA PHE A 39 -15.97 -13.41 -2.82
C PHE A 39 -15.29 -14.45 -3.74
N THR A 40 -14.00 -14.26 -4.05
CA THR A 40 -13.22 -15.25 -4.80
C THR A 40 -12.86 -16.45 -3.90
N PRO A 41 -13.02 -17.71 -4.35
CA PRO A 41 -12.64 -18.88 -3.56
C PRO A 41 -11.16 -18.84 -3.13
N GLY A 42 -10.91 -18.93 -1.82
CA GLY A 42 -9.57 -18.89 -1.24
C GLY A 42 -9.59 -18.28 0.16
N ILE A 43 -8.41 -18.16 0.78
CA ILE A 43 -8.25 -17.46 2.06
C ILE A 43 -7.84 -16.02 1.75
N PRO A 44 -8.71 -15.02 1.95
CA PRO A 44 -8.36 -13.64 1.64
C PRO A 44 -7.34 -13.11 2.66
N GLN A 45 -6.25 -12.54 2.14
CA GLN A 45 -5.22 -11.87 2.94
C GLN A 45 -5.33 -10.36 2.76
N VAL A 46 -5.38 -9.62 3.86
CA VAL A 46 -5.39 -8.16 3.86
C VAL A 46 -4.09 -7.67 4.47
N TYR A 47 -3.26 -7.01 3.67
CA TYR A 47 -2.03 -6.38 4.15
C TYR A 47 -2.36 -5.13 4.98
N TYR A 48 -1.63 -4.89 6.06
CA TYR A 48 -2.00 -3.90 7.08
C TYR A 48 -2.12 -2.46 6.54
N VAL A 49 -1.26 -2.03 5.61
CA VAL A 49 -1.38 -0.72 4.96
C VAL A 49 -2.71 -0.63 4.20
N GLY A 50 -3.12 -1.70 3.53
CA GLY A 50 -4.42 -1.77 2.87
C GLY A 50 -5.59 -1.85 3.87
N ALA A 51 -5.44 -2.51 5.01
CA ALA A 51 -6.50 -2.54 6.02
C ALA A 51 -6.90 -1.13 6.48
N LEU A 52 -5.93 -0.20 6.48
CA LEU A 52 -6.11 1.22 6.83
C LEU A 52 -6.25 2.15 5.62
N ALA A 53 -6.48 1.62 4.42
CA ALA A 53 -6.54 2.39 3.16
C ALA A 53 -5.34 3.37 2.97
N GLY A 54 -4.15 2.97 3.41
CA GLY A 54 -2.95 3.82 3.39
C GLY A 54 -2.47 4.20 1.99
N SER A 55 -2.00 5.45 1.86
CA SER A 55 -1.33 5.98 0.67
C SER A 55 0.17 5.72 0.67
N ASN A 56 0.83 6.00 -0.46
CA ASN A 56 2.27 5.88 -0.63
C ASN A 56 3.04 6.74 0.37
N ASP A 57 3.97 6.10 1.08
CA ASP A 57 4.90 6.74 2.00
C ASP A 57 6.17 7.19 1.26
N VAL A 58 6.09 8.37 0.64
CA VAL A 58 7.20 8.96 -0.12
C VAL A 58 8.33 9.37 0.82
N GLU A 59 8.02 9.82 2.03
CA GLU A 59 9.03 10.26 3.01
C GLU A 59 9.90 9.08 3.46
N LEU A 60 9.28 7.95 3.80
CA LEU A 60 10.02 6.76 4.20
C LEU A 60 10.87 6.24 3.05
N LEU A 61 10.34 6.22 1.82
CA LEU A 61 11.10 5.87 0.63
C LEU A 61 12.35 6.76 0.46
N GLU A 62 12.20 8.08 0.56
CA GLU A 62 13.31 9.03 0.43
C GLU A 62 14.37 8.84 1.52
N ARG A 63 13.94 8.49 2.74
CA ARG A 63 14.84 8.24 3.87
C ARG A 63 15.60 6.92 3.76
N THR A 64 14.95 5.85 3.31
CA THR A 64 15.56 4.51 3.30
C THR A 64 16.19 4.14 1.97
N MET A 65 15.79 4.80 0.87
CA MET A 65 16.17 4.48 -0.50
C MET A 65 15.82 3.03 -0.92
N VAL A 66 14.88 2.40 -0.21
CA VAL A 66 14.35 1.06 -0.48
C VAL A 66 12.98 1.21 -1.13
N GLY A 67 12.85 0.82 -2.40
CA GLY A 67 11.64 1.10 -3.19
C GLY A 67 10.35 0.57 -2.56
N ARG A 68 10.40 -0.60 -1.92
CA ARG A 68 9.24 -1.24 -1.28
C ARG A 68 8.74 -0.50 -0.04
N ASP A 69 9.56 0.36 0.56
CA ASP A 69 9.17 1.07 1.77
C ASP A 69 8.06 2.10 1.51
N ILE A 70 7.84 2.47 0.25
CA ILE A 70 6.67 3.27 -0.18
C ILE A 70 5.32 2.64 0.24
N ASN A 71 5.27 1.33 0.45
CA ASN A 71 4.08 0.59 0.90
C ASN A 71 4.37 -0.15 2.22
N ARG A 72 5.19 0.43 3.11
CA ARG A 72 5.52 -0.14 4.42
C ARG A 72 5.53 0.92 5.52
N HIS A 73 4.54 1.80 5.49
CA HIS A 73 4.39 2.84 6.49
C HIS A 73 4.38 2.26 7.91
N TYR A 74 5.02 2.96 8.85
CA TYR A 74 5.06 2.59 10.26
C TYR A 74 3.98 3.36 11.01
N TYR A 75 2.80 2.74 11.13
CA TYR A 75 1.68 3.32 11.85
C TYR A 75 1.94 3.39 13.35
N THR A 76 1.67 4.55 13.96
CA THR A 76 1.61 4.67 15.43
C THR A 76 0.22 4.31 15.95
N GLU A 77 0.10 4.06 17.25
CA GLU A 77 -1.20 3.76 17.86
C GLU A 77 -2.19 4.93 17.69
N GLU A 78 -1.71 6.17 17.80
CA GLU A 78 -2.52 7.38 17.62
C GLU A 78 -3.03 7.53 16.18
N GLU A 79 -2.21 7.17 15.20
CA GLU A 79 -2.60 7.17 13.80
C GLU A 79 -3.65 6.11 13.52
N ILE A 80 -3.45 4.87 13.99
CA ILE A 80 -4.42 3.79 13.84
C ILE A 80 -5.76 4.20 14.45
N ALA A 81 -5.74 4.79 15.66
CA ALA A 81 -6.95 5.27 16.31
C ALA A 81 -7.68 6.30 15.43
N ARG A 82 -6.97 7.26 14.83
CA ARG A 82 -7.57 8.26 13.95
C ARG A 82 -8.17 7.66 12.67
N GLU A 83 -7.47 6.73 12.03
CA GLU A 83 -7.93 6.14 10.75
C GLU A 83 -9.05 5.09 10.94
N CYS A 84 -9.23 4.54 12.15
CA CYS A 84 -10.27 3.54 12.44
C CYS A 84 -11.55 4.11 13.08
N THR A 85 -11.61 5.43 13.34
CA THR A 85 -12.76 6.07 14.00
C THR A 85 -13.58 6.87 13.00
#